data_AF-A0A345QJW5-F1
#
_entry.id   AF-A0A345QJW5-F1
#
_cell.length_a   1.000
_cell.length_b   1.000
_cell.length_c   1.000
_cell.angle_alpha   90.00
_cell.angle_beta   90.00
_cell.angle_gamma   90.00
#
_symmetry.space_group_name_H-M   'P 1'
#
loop_
_entity.id
_entity.type
_entity.pdbx_description
1 polymer ?
#
loop_
_entity_poly.entity_id
_entity_poly.type
_entity_poly.pdbx_seq_one_letter_code
_entity_poly.pdbx_strand_id
1 'polypeptide(L)'
;MKLARAIHFDESDQRVFHIPARTGEWCISGGFEFSNWTEGDLIGKARQAFSNGWFGLETGGRVTFVAVTQIEASEVGTLTVILAQHFVTYYGAPSIEAARPVAAEELNQMIEMCEDHDPNLLLTVARELTSAGVNEAYRSIEPQDAGIDQFAIHGSVDEYEL
;
A
#
# COMPACT_ATOMS: atom_id res chain seq x y z
N MET A 1 -2.04 -17.52 -2.85
CA MET A 1 -0.88 -16.60 -2.85
C MET A 1 -1.19 -15.50 -1.86
N LYS A 2 -0.23 -14.61 -1.52
CA LYS A 2 -0.48 -13.45 -0.66
C LYS A 2 -0.14 -12.15 -1.40
N LEU A 3 -0.87 -11.09 -1.10
CA LEU A 3 -0.66 -9.73 -1.63
C LEU A 3 -0.96 -8.71 -0.52
N ALA A 4 -0.83 -7.41 -0.80
CA ALA A 4 -1.15 -6.32 0.12
C ALA A 4 -2.55 -5.75 -0.11
N ARG A 5 -3.28 -5.51 0.98
CA ARG A 5 -4.48 -4.66 0.99
C ARG A 5 -4.26 -3.36 1.74
N ALA A 6 -4.80 -2.27 1.21
CA ALA A 6 -4.76 -0.95 1.84
C ALA A 6 -5.44 -0.95 3.21
N ILE A 7 -4.76 -0.38 4.21
CA ILE A 7 -5.29 -0.15 5.57
C ILE A 7 -5.17 1.33 5.91
N HIS A 8 -6.24 1.88 6.50
CA HIS A 8 -6.25 3.21 7.11
C HIS A 8 -6.57 3.03 8.59
N PHE A 9 -5.75 3.60 9.48
CA PHE A 9 -5.99 3.53 10.92
C PHE A 9 -6.93 4.63 11.38
N ASP A 10 -6.90 5.78 10.72
CA ASP A 10 -7.81 6.89 10.98
C ASP A 10 -8.09 7.71 9.70
N GLU A 11 -8.96 8.71 9.81
CA GLU A 11 -9.31 9.59 8.68
C GLU A 11 -8.16 10.49 8.21
N SER A 12 -7.12 10.67 9.04
CA SER A 12 -5.97 11.49 8.68
C SER A 12 -5.10 10.83 7.61
N ASP A 13 -5.02 9.50 7.59
CA ASP A 13 -4.30 8.73 6.57
C ASP A 13 -4.82 9.03 5.14
N GLN A 14 -6.12 9.28 5.00
CA GLN A 14 -6.73 9.61 3.71
C GLN A 14 -6.40 11.03 3.21
N ARG A 15 -5.86 11.90 4.07
CA ARG A 15 -5.54 13.30 3.73
C ARG A 15 -4.08 13.49 3.31
N VAL A 16 -3.25 12.46 3.48
CA VAL A 16 -1.80 12.46 3.26
C VAL A 16 -1.46 12.62 1.78
N PHE A 17 -2.18 11.94 0.89
CA PHE A 17 -1.89 11.90 -0.55
C PHE A 17 -2.84 12.79 -1.38
N HIS A 18 -2.50 13.02 -2.65
CA HIS A 18 -3.39 13.75 -3.57
C HIS A 18 -4.64 12.92 -3.88
N ILE A 19 -4.44 11.64 -4.14
CA ILE A 19 -5.49 10.65 -4.38
C ILE A 19 -5.23 9.54 -3.36
N PRO A 20 -6.04 9.44 -2.28
CA PRO A 20 -5.93 8.33 -1.36
C PRO A 20 -6.46 7.06 -2.01
N ALA A 21 -5.78 5.95 -1.72
CA ALA A 21 -6.28 4.62 -2.02
C ALA A 21 -7.53 4.30 -1.18
N ARG A 22 -8.38 3.39 -1.65
CA ARG A 22 -9.55 2.92 -0.90
C ARG A 22 -9.14 1.86 0.10
N THR A 23 -9.71 1.90 1.31
CA THR A 23 -9.51 0.83 2.29
C THR A 23 -9.89 -0.53 1.70
N GLY A 24 -9.00 -1.49 1.85
CA GLY A 24 -9.19 -2.87 1.40
C GLY A 24 -8.94 -3.11 -0.08
N GLU A 25 -8.58 -2.10 -0.88
CA GLU A 25 -8.15 -2.28 -2.27
C GLU A 25 -6.75 -2.91 -2.34
N TRP A 26 -6.44 -3.56 -3.46
CA TRP A 26 -5.17 -4.26 -3.63
C TRP A 26 -4.04 -3.29 -3.94
N CYS A 27 -2.87 -3.54 -3.35
CA CYS A 27 -1.73 -2.64 -3.48
C CYS A 27 -0.46 -3.36 -3.94
N ILE A 28 0.40 -2.60 -4.61
CA ILE A 28 1.79 -2.94 -4.93
C ILE A 28 2.72 -1.82 -4.46
N SER A 29 4.04 -2.04 -4.54
CA SER A 29 5.02 -0.98 -4.28
C SER A 29 4.74 0.25 -5.15
N GLY A 30 4.61 0.06 -6.48
CA GLY A 30 4.38 1.13 -7.43
C GLY A 30 5.61 2.02 -7.61
N GLY A 31 6.81 1.43 -7.49
CA GLY A 31 8.09 2.09 -7.70
C GLY A 31 8.29 2.57 -9.14
N PHE A 32 7.62 1.96 -10.12
CA PHE A 32 7.64 2.35 -11.52
C PHE A 32 7.33 3.85 -11.76
N GLU A 33 6.43 4.44 -10.94
CA GLU A 33 6.03 5.86 -11.08
C GLU A 33 7.20 6.82 -10.83
N PHE A 34 8.17 6.40 -10.01
CA PHE A 34 9.26 7.25 -9.54
C PHE A 34 10.56 7.08 -10.34
N SER A 35 10.56 6.23 -11.36
CA SER A 35 11.75 5.88 -12.15
C SER A 35 12.44 7.08 -12.83
N ASN A 36 11.69 8.14 -13.14
CA ASN A 36 12.21 9.36 -13.79
C ASN A 36 12.21 10.60 -12.87
N TRP A 37 12.00 10.43 -11.56
CA TRP A 37 11.89 11.55 -10.64
C TRP A 37 13.26 12.06 -10.19
N THR A 38 13.32 13.36 -9.92
CA THR A 38 14.48 14.08 -9.42
C THR A 38 14.16 14.77 -8.09
N GLU A 39 15.17 15.34 -7.42
CA GLU A 39 14.95 16.11 -6.20
C GLU A 39 13.93 17.25 -6.38
N GLY A 40 13.82 17.80 -7.59
CA GLY A 40 12.87 18.87 -7.91
C GLY A 40 11.41 18.43 -7.86
N ASP A 41 11.14 17.13 -8.07
CA ASP A 41 9.79 16.55 -8.04
C ASP A 41 9.33 16.24 -6.60
N LEU A 42 10.27 16.18 -5.65
CA LEU A 42 10.03 15.81 -4.25
C LEU A 42 9.54 16.98 -3.39
N ILE A 43 8.37 17.53 -3.76
CA ILE A 43 7.70 18.61 -3.02
C ILE A 43 6.32 18.21 -2.51
N GLY A 44 5.96 18.70 -1.31
CA GLY A 44 4.64 18.53 -0.72
C GLY A 44 4.12 17.08 -0.73
N LYS A 45 2.91 16.89 -1.26
CA LYS A 45 2.26 15.57 -1.33
C LYS A 45 2.91 14.62 -2.34
N ALA A 46 3.63 15.13 -3.35
CA ALA A 46 4.40 14.28 -4.28
C ALA A 46 5.57 13.62 -3.55
N ARG A 47 6.30 14.39 -2.71
CA ARG A 47 7.31 13.84 -1.80
C ARG A 47 6.74 12.76 -0.89
N GLN A 48 5.54 12.96 -0.38
CA GLN A 48 4.90 12.00 0.50
C GLN A 48 4.57 10.69 -0.22
N ALA A 49 3.96 10.76 -1.42
CA ALA A 49 3.70 9.60 -2.27
C ALA A 49 4.99 8.82 -2.58
N PHE A 50 6.07 9.53 -2.93
CA PHE A 50 7.39 8.93 -3.12
C PHE A 50 7.87 8.23 -1.84
N SER A 51 7.93 8.97 -0.73
CA SER A 51 8.62 8.54 0.48
C SER A 51 7.99 7.30 1.11
N ASN A 52 6.66 7.18 1.10
CA ASN A 52 5.99 6.07 1.81
C ASN A 52 4.65 5.62 1.21
N GLY A 53 4.33 6.00 -0.03
CA GLY A 53 3.06 5.62 -0.67
C GLY A 53 3.14 4.26 -1.37
N TRP A 54 2.35 3.30 -0.90
CA TRP A 54 1.97 2.12 -1.68
C TRP A 54 0.99 2.52 -2.78
N PHE A 55 0.99 1.82 -3.91
CA PHE A 55 0.10 2.10 -5.04
C PHE A 55 -1.15 1.22 -5.01
N GLY A 56 -2.33 1.84 -4.94
CA GLY A 56 -3.62 1.16 -5.03
C GLY A 56 -3.98 0.87 -6.49
N LEU A 57 -4.25 -0.40 -6.81
CA LEU A 57 -4.43 -0.86 -8.18
C LEU A 57 -5.76 -0.42 -8.79
N GLU A 58 -6.82 -0.31 -7.99
CA GLU A 58 -8.14 0.05 -8.49
C GLU A 58 -8.37 1.56 -8.62
N THR A 59 -7.83 2.36 -7.68
CA THR A 59 -7.94 3.82 -7.75
C THR A 59 -6.76 4.53 -8.42
N GLY A 60 -5.59 3.89 -8.50
CA GLY A 60 -4.32 4.57 -8.77
C GLY A 60 -3.88 5.52 -7.64
N GLY A 61 -4.53 5.43 -6.47
CA GLY A 61 -4.24 6.24 -5.30
C GLY A 61 -3.07 5.69 -4.48
N ARG A 62 -2.82 6.34 -3.35
CA ARG A 62 -1.73 5.98 -2.43
C ARG A 62 -2.23 5.72 -1.01
N VAL A 63 -1.59 4.77 -0.31
CA VAL A 63 -1.81 4.47 1.11
C VAL A 63 -0.47 4.29 1.83
N THR A 64 -0.43 4.61 3.12
CA THR A 64 0.79 4.50 3.96
C THR A 64 1.03 3.07 4.44
N PHE A 65 -0.04 2.35 4.77
CA PHE A 65 0.01 1.02 5.35
C PHE A 65 -0.75 0.02 4.51
N VAL A 66 -0.20 -1.19 4.43
CA VAL A 66 -0.88 -2.33 3.83
C VAL A 66 -0.80 -3.53 4.76
N ALA A 67 -1.79 -4.41 4.68
CA ALA A 67 -1.79 -5.69 5.39
C ALA A 67 -1.66 -6.86 4.41
N VAL A 68 -0.86 -7.84 4.78
CA VAL A 68 -0.71 -9.09 4.03
C VAL A 68 -2.03 -9.86 4.05
N THR A 69 -2.56 -10.17 2.86
CA THR A 69 -3.87 -10.81 2.68
C THR A 69 -3.78 -11.91 1.63
N GLN A 70 -4.52 -13.00 1.80
CA GLN A 70 -4.62 -14.07 0.81
C GLN A 70 -5.29 -13.57 -0.47
N ILE A 71 -4.74 -13.95 -1.62
CA ILE A 71 -5.27 -13.64 -2.95
C ILE A 71 -5.35 -14.90 -3.83
N GLU A 72 -6.39 -14.95 -4.66
CA GLU A 72 -6.63 -16.00 -5.65
C GLU A 72 -6.01 -15.69 -7.02
N ALA A 73 -5.68 -16.73 -7.79
CA ALA A 73 -5.07 -16.57 -9.11
C ALA A 73 -5.96 -15.79 -10.11
N SER A 74 -7.29 -15.91 -9.99
CA SER A 74 -8.24 -15.15 -10.80
C SER A 74 -8.21 -13.65 -10.48
N GLU A 75 -8.04 -13.29 -9.21
CA GLU A 75 -7.89 -11.90 -8.77
C GLU A 75 -6.57 -11.32 -9.30
N VAL A 76 -5.46 -12.06 -9.18
CA VAL A 76 -4.16 -11.65 -9.74
C VAL A 76 -4.27 -11.39 -11.26
N GLY A 77 -4.94 -12.28 -11.99
CA GLY A 77 -5.18 -12.12 -13.43
C GLY A 77 -5.98 -10.86 -13.75
N THR A 78 -6.96 -10.50 -12.93
CA THR A 78 -7.77 -9.29 -13.07
C THR A 78 -6.94 -8.03 -12.78
N LEU A 79 -6.19 -8.02 -11.68
CA LEU A 79 -5.31 -6.93 -11.28
C LEU A 79 -4.21 -6.66 -12.31
N THR A 80 -3.67 -7.71 -12.92
CA THR A 80 -2.68 -7.60 -13.99
C THR A 80 -3.23 -6.82 -15.18
N VAL A 81 -4.49 -7.08 -15.56
CA VAL A 81 -5.16 -6.35 -16.67
C VAL A 81 -5.43 -4.90 -16.28
N ILE A 82 -5.85 -4.65 -15.04
CA ILE A 82 -6.09 -3.29 -14.52
C ILE A 82 -4.79 -2.48 -14.56
N LEU A 83 -3.68 -3.03 -14.06
CA LEU A 83 -2.39 -2.35 -14.07
C LEU A 83 -1.84 -2.16 -15.49
N ALA A 84 -1.98 -3.15 -16.36
CA ALA A 84 -1.58 -3.00 -17.77
C ALA A 84 -2.37 -1.88 -18.47
N GLN A 85 -3.68 -1.76 -18.20
CA GLN A 85 -4.49 -0.64 -18.69
C GLN A 85 -4.01 0.69 -18.10
N HIS A 86 -3.63 0.73 -16.83
CA HIS A 86 -3.05 1.92 -16.20
C HIS A 86 -1.77 2.37 -16.90
N PHE A 87 -0.87 1.45 -17.25
CA PHE A 87 0.34 1.76 -18.03
C PHE A 87 0.04 2.33 -19.41
N VAL A 88 -0.98 1.82 -20.10
CA VAL A 88 -1.41 2.38 -21.40
C VAL A 88 -1.95 3.80 -21.21
N THR A 89 -2.82 4.00 -20.22
CA THR A 89 -3.53 5.28 -20.02
C THR A 89 -2.60 6.40 -19.55
N TYR A 90 -1.69 6.12 -18.62
CA TYR A 90 -0.90 7.16 -17.93
C TYR A 90 0.57 7.18 -18.31
N TYR A 91 1.12 6.06 -18.77
CA TYR A 91 2.57 5.91 -19.05
C TYR A 91 2.88 5.65 -20.53
N GLY A 92 1.86 5.63 -21.39
CA GLY A 92 2.03 5.55 -22.84
C GLY A 92 2.45 4.17 -23.36
N ALA A 93 2.19 3.09 -22.62
CA ALA A 93 2.39 1.75 -23.16
C ALA A 93 1.53 1.53 -24.43
N PRO A 94 2.03 0.85 -25.45
CA PRO A 94 1.39 0.83 -26.78
C PRO A 94 0.08 0.02 -26.82
N SER A 95 -0.07 -0.99 -25.96
CA SER A 95 -1.30 -1.76 -25.81
C SER A 95 -1.31 -2.50 -24.47
N ILE A 96 -2.48 -2.98 -24.05
CA ILE A 96 -2.61 -3.83 -22.85
C ILE A 96 -1.77 -5.09 -23.00
N GLU A 97 -1.77 -5.71 -24.19
CA GLU A 97 -1.00 -6.93 -24.47
C GLU A 97 0.51 -6.72 -24.28
N ALA A 98 1.02 -5.57 -24.73
CA ALA A 98 2.43 -5.21 -24.56
C ALA A 98 2.77 -4.83 -23.11
N ALA A 99 1.83 -4.23 -22.37
CA ALA A 99 2.00 -3.83 -20.98
C ALA A 99 1.83 -4.99 -19.98
N ARG A 100 1.11 -6.05 -20.37
CA ARG A 100 0.73 -7.16 -19.50
C ARG A 100 1.91 -7.89 -18.84
N PRO A 101 3.03 -8.19 -19.53
CA PRO A 101 4.18 -8.84 -18.89
C PRO A 101 4.78 -7.99 -17.77
N VAL A 102 4.95 -6.68 -18.01
CA VAL A 102 5.47 -5.74 -17.01
C VAL A 102 4.52 -5.63 -15.82
N ALA A 103 3.21 -5.53 -16.08
CA ALA A 103 2.22 -5.52 -15.01
C ALA A 103 2.24 -6.81 -14.18
N ALA A 104 2.45 -7.96 -14.82
CA ALA A 104 2.56 -9.24 -14.11
C ALA A 104 3.82 -9.31 -13.24
N GLU A 105 4.94 -8.75 -13.69
CA GLU A 105 6.18 -8.65 -12.91
C GLU A 105 5.99 -7.81 -11.64
N GLU A 106 5.31 -6.67 -11.73
CA GLU A 106 4.99 -5.83 -10.56
C GLU A 106 4.12 -6.57 -9.53
N LEU A 107 3.11 -7.31 -10.00
CA LEU A 107 2.27 -8.13 -9.12
C LEU A 107 3.07 -9.28 -8.50
N ASN A 108 3.92 -9.95 -9.29
CA ASN A 108 4.75 -11.05 -8.80
C ASN A 108 5.77 -10.58 -7.76
N GLN A 109 6.41 -9.44 -7.97
CA GLN A 109 7.32 -8.85 -6.98
C GLN A 109 6.62 -8.61 -5.64
N MET A 110 5.39 -8.08 -5.68
CA MET A 110 4.59 -7.89 -4.48
C MET A 110 4.18 -9.23 -3.84
N ILE A 111 3.86 -10.25 -4.63
CA ILE A 111 3.54 -11.59 -4.14
C ILE A 111 4.75 -12.22 -3.44
N GLU A 112 5.92 -12.17 -4.06
CA GLU A 112 7.18 -12.69 -3.51
C GLU A 112 7.51 -11.98 -2.19
N MET A 113 7.37 -10.65 -2.13
CA MET A 113 7.58 -9.90 -0.89
C MET A 113 6.60 -10.30 0.22
N CYS A 114 5.36 -10.68 -0.11
CA CYS A 114 4.36 -11.12 0.86
C CYS A 114 4.44 -12.61 1.22
N GLU A 115 5.23 -13.42 0.50
CA GLU A 115 5.22 -14.88 0.59
C GLU A 115 5.65 -15.39 1.98
N ASP A 116 6.62 -14.74 2.60
CA ASP A 116 7.16 -15.13 3.91
C ASP A 116 6.47 -14.44 5.11
N HIS A 117 5.43 -13.63 4.86
CA HIS A 117 4.76 -12.85 5.90
C HIS A 117 3.40 -13.43 6.31
N ASP A 118 3.12 -13.50 7.61
CA ASP A 118 1.82 -13.99 8.10
C ASP A 118 0.66 -13.07 7.65
N PRO A 119 -0.55 -13.62 7.43
CA PRO A 119 -1.73 -12.81 7.18
C PRO A 119 -1.95 -11.75 8.27
N ASN A 120 -2.43 -10.58 7.89
CA ASN A 120 -2.62 -9.39 8.73
C ASN A 120 -1.32 -8.72 9.22
N LEU A 121 -0.13 -9.21 8.85
CA LEU A 121 1.10 -8.48 9.10
C LEU A 121 1.07 -7.16 8.32
N LEU A 122 1.38 -6.06 9.01
CA LEU A 122 1.38 -4.73 8.41
C LEU A 122 2.73 -4.47 7.76
N LEU A 123 2.72 -3.85 6.58
CA LEU A 123 3.92 -3.47 5.85
C LEU A 123 3.94 -1.96 5.60
N THR A 124 5.15 -1.41 5.63
CA THR A 124 5.47 -0.03 5.24
C THR A 124 6.59 -0.03 4.21
N VAL A 125 6.55 0.94 3.31
CA VAL A 125 7.62 1.21 2.35
C VAL A 125 8.26 2.54 2.69
N ALA A 126 9.58 2.62 2.56
CA ALA A 126 10.36 3.84 2.64
C ALA A 126 11.20 3.96 1.37
N ARG A 127 11.21 5.15 0.76
CA ARG A 127 12.00 5.42 -0.45
C ARG A 127 12.95 6.59 -0.27
N GLU A 128 14.12 6.45 -0.86
CA GLU A 128 15.13 7.49 -0.93
C GLU A 128 15.69 7.61 -2.34
N LEU A 129 15.88 8.84 -2.83
CA LEU A 129 16.63 9.07 -4.06
C LEU A 129 18.12 8.98 -3.76
N THR A 130 18.80 8.11 -4.48
CA THR A 130 20.25 7.92 -4.39
C THR A 130 20.89 8.24 -5.74
N SER A 131 22.21 8.36 -5.76
CA SER A 131 22.97 8.50 -7.01
C SER A 131 22.78 7.33 -7.99
N ALA A 132 22.34 6.16 -7.51
CA ALA A 132 22.07 4.98 -8.31
C ALA A 132 20.58 4.84 -8.72
N GLY A 133 19.72 5.78 -8.34
CA GLY A 133 18.27 5.72 -8.55
C GLY A 133 17.50 5.61 -7.24
N VAL A 134 16.27 5.10 -7.32
CA VAL A 134 15.38 4.94 -6.15
C VAL A 134 15.81 3.71 -5.34
N ASN A 135 16.10 3.93 -4.06
CA ASN A 135 16.24 2.85 -3.09
C ASN A 135 14.90 2.65 -2.37
N GLU A 136 14.44 1.40 -2.29
CA GLU A 136 13.23 1.01 -1.58
C GLU A 136 13.58 0.10 -0.39
N ALA A 137 13.04 0.43 0.77
CA ALA A 137 13.17 -0.36 1.99
C ALA A 137 11.78 -0.72 2.52
N TYR A 138 11.55 -2.01 2.73
CA TYR A 138 10.28 -2.54 3.24
C TYR A 138 10.43 -2.94 4.70
N ARG A 139 9.44 -2.62 5.53
CA ARG A 139 9.43 -2.99 6.96
C ARG A 139 8.11 -3.60 7.36
N SER A 140 8.18 -4.74 8.03
CA SER A 140 7.04 -5.37 8.69
C SER A 140 6.82 -4.78 10.09
N ILE A 141 5.56 -4.61 10.45
CA ILE A 141 5.11 -4.20 11.77
C ILE A 141 4.19 -5.31 12.26
N GLU A 142 4.59 -6.00 13.32
CA GLU A 142 3.71 -6.94 14.01
C GLU A 142 2.55 -6.15 14.62
N PRO A 143 1.29 -6.57 14.39
CA PRO A 143 0.16 -6.00 15.11
C PRO A 143 0.44 -6.16 16.60
N GLN A 144 0.49 -5.05 17.34
CA GLN A 144 0.39 -5.16 18.79
C GLN A 144 -0.98 -5.72 19.08
N ASP A 145 -1.04 -6.90 19.71
CA ASP A 145 -2.28 -7.40 20.30
C ASP A 145 -2.83 -6.25 21.16
N ALA A 146 -3.92 -5.65 20.69
CA ALA A 146 -4.66 -4.69 21.47
C ALA A 146 -5.18 -5.47 22.67
N GLY A 147 -4.40 -5.45 23.76
CA GLY A 147 -4.75 -6.09 25.00
C GLY A 147 -6.16 -5.63 25.36
N ILE A 148 -7.09 -6.58 25.32
CA ILE A 148 -8.52 -6.39 25.59
C ILE A 148 -8.73 -5.85 27.03
N ASP A 149 -7.67 -5.76 27.83
CA ASP A 149 -7.64 -5.27 29.20
C ASP A 149 -7.81 -3.75 29.37
N GLN A 150 -7.84 -2.95 28.29
CA GLN A 150 -7.95 -1.48 28.42
C GLN A 150 -9.38 -0.92 28.51
N PHE A 151 -10.44 -1.74 28.50
CA PHE A 151 -11.83 -1.25 28.53
C PHE A 151 -12.69 -1.67 29.74
N ALA A 152 -12.07 -2.01 30.88
CA ALA A 152 -12.80 -2.24 32.14
C ALA A 152 -12.41 -1.25 33.24
N ILE A 153 -12.46 0.06 32.96
CA ILE A 153 -12.49 1.08 34.02
C ILE A 153 -13.60 2.09 33.69
N HIS A 154 -14.82 1.76 34.09
CA HIS A 154 -15.87 2.75 34.30
C HIS A 154 -16.66 2.42 35.56
N GLY A 155 -16.39 3.24 36.59
CA GLY A 155 -17.30 3.68 37.64
C GLY A 155 -18.03 2.63 38.46
N SER A 156 -17.49 2.28 39.63
CA SER A 156 -18.35 1.90 40.74
C SER A 156 -19.30 3.07 41.03
N VAL A 157 -20.59 2.80 40.98
CA VAL A 157 -21.64 3.68 41.49
C VAL A 157 -21.46 3.74 43.00
N ASP A 158 -21.05 4.88 43.53
CA ASP A 158 -21.13 5.14 44.97
C ASP A 158 -22.62 5.29 45.34
N GLU A 159 -23.24 4.17 45.72
CA GLU A 159 -24.41 4.17 46.58
C GLU A 159 -23.97 4.53 48.00
N TYR A 160 -24.28 5.75 48.42
CA TYR A 160 -24.46 6.06 49.84
C TYR A 160 -25.79 6.81 50.01
N GLU A 161 -26.83 6.05 50.34
CA GLU A 161 -27.95 6.55 51.14
C GLU A 161 -27.48 6.74 52.60
N LEU A 162 -27.75 7.93 53.16
CA LEU A 162 -28.50 8.15 54.42
C LEU A 162 -28.52 9.64 54.79
#